data_AF-A0A3C1NJI4-F1
#
_entry.id   AF-A0A3C1NJI4-F1
#
_cell.length_a   1.000
_cell.length_b   1.000
_cell.length_c   1.000
_cell.angle_alpha   90.00
_cell.angle_beta   90.00
_cell.angle_gamma   90.00
#
_symmetry.space_group_name_H-M   'P 1'
#
loop_
_entity.id
_entity.type
_entity.pdbx_description
1 polymer ?
#
loop_
_entity_poly.entity_id
_entity_poly.type
_entity_poly.pdbx_seq_one_letter_code
_entity_poly.pdbx_strand_id
1 'polypeptide(L)'
;MDQAIILQRIDKWLNGPFDEETKSGIRRLQQEKPDELTDAFYKTLEFGTGGLRGVMGVGTNRMNKYTVGMATQGYANYLKQCFGDDVKVAIAHDSRNNSRHFAETTAHVFAANGIKVFLFEDLRPTPELSFAIRHLGCQGGVVCTASHNPKEYNGYKAYWNDGSQLVPPHDKNVIAEVDKIASVDEVKWSGNDHLIQLIGKELDEAYLDMVKGLSVYPEVCAAQHDLKIVYTPIHGTGIMMVPAALKKYGFTNVHVVEEQSKPDGNFPTVIYPNPEETET
;
A
#
# COMPACT_ATOMS: atom_id res chain seq x y z
N MET A 1 -20.47 5.73 -22.55
CA MET A 1 -19.77 7.01 -22.29
C MET A 1 -19.23 7.51 -23.61
N ASP A 2 -19.22 8.83 -23.85
CA ASP A 2 -18.85 9.41 -25.14
C ASP A 2 -17.37 9.17 -25.48
N GLN A 3 -17.09 8.61 -26.65
CA GLN A 3 -15.74 8.36 -27.17
C GLN A 3 -14.91 9.66 -27.22
N ALA A 4 -15.56 10.81 -27.40
CA ALA A 4 -14.91 12.11 -27.35
C ALA A 4 -14.28 12.41 -25.98
N ILE A 5 -14.94 12.02 -24.88
CA ILE A 5 -14.42 12.23 -23.51
C ILE A 5 -13.15 11.40 -23.28
N ILE A 6 -13.12 10.16 -23.77
CA ILE A 6 -11.97 9.27 -23.64
C ILE A 6 -10.77 9.86 -24.39
N LEU A 7 -10.97 10.30 -25.64
CA LEU A 7 -9.92 10.95 -26.43
C LEU A 7 -9.42 12.24 -25.77
N GLN A 8 -10.30 13.05 -25.21
CA GLN A 8 -9.92 14.26 -24.48
C GLN A 8 -9.03 13.96 -23.26
N ARG A 9 -9.34 12.90 -22.49
CA ARG A 9 -8.51 12.48 -21.35
C ARG A 9 -7.14 11.97 -21.79
N ILE A 10 -7.10 11.19 -22.88
CA ILE A 10 -5.85 10.70 -23.46
C ILE A 10 -4.98 11.89 -23.90
N ASP A 11 -5.56 12.86 -24.62
CA ASP A 11 -4.85 14.05 -25.09
C ASP A 11 -4.30 14.88 -23.91
N LYS A 12 -5.10 15.06 -22.85
CA LYS A 12 -4.65 15.71 -21.60
C LYS A 12 -3.42 15.00 -21.00
N TRP A 13 -3.35 13.67 -21.04
CA TRP A 13 -2.19 12.94 -20.53
C TRP A 13 -0.97 13.02 -21.46
N LEU A 14 -1.18 12.99 -22.78
CA LEU A 14 -0.09 13.09 -23.76
C LEU A 14 0.56 14.49 -23.77
N ASN A 15 -0.24 15.54 -23.56
CA ASN A 15 0.20 16.93 -23.59
C ASN A 15 0.44 17.53 -22.18
N GLY A 16 0.09 16.80 -21.13
CA GLY A 16 0.18 17.25 -19.74
C GLY A 16 1.54 16.99 -19.06
N PRO A 17 1.63 17.25 -17.75
CA PRO A 17 2.84 17.14 -16.93
C PRO A 17 3.16 15.67 -16.53
N PHE A 18 3.03 14.76 -17.49
CA PHE A 18 3.36 13.34 -17.33
C PHE A 18 4.74 13.06 -17.91
N ASP A 19 5.44 12.08 -17.34
CA ASP A 19 6.75 11.69 -17.83
C ASP A 19 6.66 10.98 -19.18
N GLU A 20 7.79 10.94 -19.89
CA GLU A 20 7.83 10.33 -21.22
C GLU A 20 7.62 8.82 -21.19
N GLU A 21 7.91 8.13 -20.08
CA GLU A 21 7.61 6.71 -19.93
C GLU A 21 6.10 6.45 -19.96
N THR A 22 5.34 7.25 -19.20
CA THR A 22 3.88 7.22 -19.14
C THR A 22 3.28 7.56 -20.49
N LYS A 23 3.74 8.64 -21.15
CA LYS A 23 3.27 9.03 -22.48
C LYS A 23 3.59 7.95 -23.52
N SER A 24 4.76 7.33 -23.44
CA SER A 24 5.14 6.22 -24.33
C SER A 24 4.28 4.98 -24.07
N GLY A 25 3.91 4.69 -22.81
CA GLY A 25 2.94 3.66 -22.46
C GLY A 25 1.58 3.89 -23.12
N ILE A 26 1.08 5.13 -23.12
CA ILE A 26 -0.17 5.50 -23.78
C ILE A 26 -0.07 5.29 -25.30
N ARG A 27 0.99 5.79 -25.94
CA ARG A 27 1.21 5.65 -27.39
C ARG A 27 1.31 4.18 -27.82
N ARG A 28 1.92 3.34 -27.00
CA ARG A 28 1.99 1.89 -27.24
C ARG A 28 0.63 1.23 -27.15
N LEU A 29 -0.17 1.52 -26.12
CA LEU A 29 -1.54 1.00 -26.03
C LEU A 29 -2.42 1.49 -27.19
N GLN A 30 -2.23 2.73 -27.68
CA GLN A 30 -2.91 3.23 -28.87
C GLN A 30 -2.64 2.39 -30.13
N GLN A 31 -1.43 1.85 -30.27
CA GLN A 31 -1.02 1.06 -31.44
C GLN A 31 -1.37 -0.42 -31.30
N GLU A 32 -1.13 -0.99 -30.12
CA GLU A 32 -1.16 -2.44 -29.91
C GLU A 32 -2.50 -2.93 -29.34
N LYS A 33 -3.16 -2.11 -28.49
CA LYS A 33 -4.26 -2.55 -27.64
C LYS A 33 -5.30 -1.44 -27.36
N PRO A 34 -6.04 -0.98 -28.38
CA PRO A 34 -6.99 0.13 -28.26
C PRO A 34 -8.13 -0.11 -27.26
N ASP A 35 -8.53 -1.38 -27.06
CA ASP A 35 -9.55 -1.73 -26.08
C ASP A 35 -9.03 -1.57 -24.64
N GLU A 36 -7.79 -1.98 -24.36
CA GLU A 36 -7.15 -1.76 -23.04
C GLU A 36 -6.92 -0.27 -22.77
N LEU A 37 -6.61 0.52 -23.80
CA LEU A 37 -6.53 1.97 -23.69
C LEU A 37 -7.88 2.59 -23.33
N THR A 38 -8.94 2.14 -24.00
CA THR A 38 -10.31 2.58 -23.71
C THR A 38 -10.67 2.27 -22.26
N ASP A 39 -10.38 1.06 -21.77
CA ASP A 39 -10.58 0.67 -20.37
C ASP A 39 -9.71 1.49 -19.39
N ALA A 40 -8.52 1.92 -19.80
CA ALA A 40 -7.64 2.75 -18.98
C ALA A 40 -8.14 4.20 -18.81
N PHE A 41 -8.96 4.71 -19.72
CA PHE A 41 -9.37 6.13 -19.76
C PHE A 41 -10.88 6.38 -19.68
N TYR A 42 -11.73 5.35 -19.76
CA TYR A 42 -13.19 5.54 -19.69
C TYR A 42 -13.68 6.06 -18.34
N LYS A 43 -12.94 5.87 -17.24
CA LYS A 43 -13.29 6.44 -15.94
C LYS A 43 -12.05 6.88 -15.15
N THR A 44 -12.29 7.50 -14.01
CA THR A 44 -11.26 7.71 -13.00
C THR A 44 -11.33 6.58 -11.99
N LEU A 45 -10.17 6.11 -11.52
CA LEU A 45 -10.11 5.13 -10.45
C LEU A 45 -10.67 5.77 -9.17
N GLU A 46 -11.74 5.19 -8.64
CA GLU A 46 -12.43 5.76 -7.48
C GLU A 46 -11.64 5.50 -6.19
N PHE A 47 -11.46 6.55 -5.39
CA PHE A 47 -11.01 6.44 -4.01
C PHE A 47 -12.21 6.01 -3.16
N GLY A 48 -12.30 4.73 -2.85
CA GLY A 48 -13.37 4.18 -2.01
C GLY A 48 -13.13 4.45 -0.52
N THR A 49 -14.04 3.96 0.32
CA THR A 49 -14.04 4.14 1.79
C THR A 49 -12.70 3.80 2.45
N GLY A 50 -11.91 2.90 1.86
CA GLY A 50 -10.61 2.48 2.39
C GLY A 50 -9.39 2.83 1.53
N GLY A 51 -9.55 3.58 0.43
CA GLY A 51 -8.48 3.94 -0.51
C GLY A 51 -8.69 3.47 -1.95
N LEU A 52 -7.59 3.31 -2.69
CA LEU A 52 -7.57 2.94 -4.12
C LEU A 52 -7.23 1.46 -4.29
N ARG A 53 -7.83 0.86 -5.33
CA ARG A 53 -7.45 -0.48 -5.80
C ARG A 53 -7.75 -0.61 -7.28
N GLY A 54 -6.78 -1.04 -8.06
CA GLY A 54 -6.98 -1.24 -9.49
C GLY A 54 -5.80 -1.89 -10.17
N VAL A 55 -5.99 -2.20 -11.45
CA VAL A 55 -4.93 -2.69 -12.33
C VAL A 55 -3.87 -1.62 -12.48
N MET A 56 -2.60 -2.00 -12.38
CA MET A 56 -1.48 -1.10 -12.63
C MET A 56 -1.38 -0.74 -14.11
N GLY A 57 -1.01 0.51 -14.41
CA GLY A 57 -0.80 0.95 -15.77
C GLY A 57 -1.02 2.45 -15.98
N VAL A 58 -0.92 2.89 -17.23
CA VAL A 58 -1.17 4.28 -17.61
C VAL A 58 -2.66 4.57 -17.70
N GLY A 59 -3.05 5.80 -17.40
CA GLY A 59 -4.43 6.27 -17.54
C GLY A 59 -5.17 6.50 -16.23
N THR A 60 -6.34 7.12 -16.35
CA THR A 60 -7.14 7.62 -15.22
C THR A 60 -7.80 6.50 -14.41
N ASN A 61 -8.05 5.33 -15.02
CA ASN A 61 -8.62 4.15 -14.39
C ASN A 61 -7.54 3.10 -14.03
N ARG A 62 -6.35 3.55 -13.62
CA ARG A 62 -5.23 2.66 -13.28
C ARG A 62 -4.50 3.10 -12.01
N MET A 63 -3.90 2.13 -11.35
CA MET A 63 -2.89 2.37 -10.33
C MET A 63 -1.58 2.79 -11.01
N ASN A 64 -1.14 4.00 -10.72
CA ASN A 64 0.16 4.54 -11.13
C ASN A 64 0.57 5.64 -10.15
N LYS A 65 1.80 6.15 -10.29
CA LYS A 65 2.32 7.17 -9.38
C LYS A 65 1.48 8.45 -9.36
N TYR A 66 0.80 8.80 -10.46
CA TYR A 66 -0.04 9.99 -10.53
C TYR A 66 -1.31 9.84 -9.70
N THR A 67 -2.00 8.70 -9.86
CA THR A 67 -3.16 8.35 -9.03
C THR A 67 -2.79 8.29 -7.54
N VAL A 68 -1.66 7.66 -7.20
CA VAL A 68 -1.14 7.57 -5.82
C VAL A 68 -0.77 8.94 -5.27
N GLY A 69 -0.09 9.78 -6.05
CA GLY A 69 0.33 11.11 -5.62
C GLY A 69 -0.84 12.05 -5.40
N MET A 70 -1.86 12.03 -6.28
CA MET A 70 -3.09 12.80 -6.07
C MET A 70 -3.83 12.38 -4.80
N ALA A 71 -4.00 11.07 -4.59
CA ALA A 71 -4.61 10.54 -3.37
C ALA A 71 -3.82 10.96 -2.12
N THR A 72 -2.49 10.89 -2.18
CA THR A 72 -1.62 11.28 -1.07
C THR A 72 -1.67 12.78 -0.80
N GLN A 73 -1.72 13.62 -1.83
CA GLN A 73 -1.83 15.07 -1.68
C GLN A 73 -3.16 15.45 -1.02
N GLY A 74 -4.29 14.88 -1.45
CA GLY A 74 -5.58 15.12 -0.81
C GLY A 74 -5.59 14.62 0.64
N TYR A 75 -4.98 13.47 0.89
CA TYR A 75 -4.87 12.95 2.26
C TYR A 75 -3.96 13.83 3.15
N ALA A 76 -2.84 14.33 2.62
CA ALA A 76 -1.97 15.28 3.31
C ALA A 76 -2.71 16.57 3.66
N ASN A 77 -3.49 17.12 2.73
CA ASN A 77 -4.30 18.31 2.97
C ASN A 77 -5.27 18.07 4.13
N TYR A 78 -5.98 16.94 4.14
CA TYR A 78 -6.95 16.63 5.19
C TYR A 78 -6.30 16.42 6.55
N LEU A 79 -5.17 15.69 6.62
CA LEU A 79 -4.42 15.52 7.87
C LEU A 79 -4.00 16.87 8.46
N LYS A 80 -3.51 17.79 7.62
CA LYS A 80 -3.12 19.13 8.08
C LYS A 80 -4.30 19.98 8.52
N GLN A 81 -5.46 19.84 7.89
CA GLN A 81 -6.68 20.50 8.35
C GLN A 81 -7.10 20.01 9.75
N CYS A 82 -6.97 18.71 10.03
CA CYS A 82 -7.38 18.14 11.31
C CYS A 82 -6.37 18.36 12.45
N PHE A 83 -5.07 18.33 12.14
CA PHE A 83 -4.01 18.23 13.15
C PHE A 83 -2.94 19.34 13.07
N GLY A 84 -3.03 20.26 12.11
CA GLY A 84 -2.03 21.32 11.91
C GLY A 84 -0.76 20.82 11.23
N ASP A 85 0.39 21.41 11.57
CA ASP A 85 1.67 21.10 10.91
C ASP A 85 2.48 19.96 11.59
N ASP A 86 2.15 19.57 12.82
CA ASP A 86 2.84 18.48 13.55
C ASP A 86 2.20 17.12 13.25
N VAL A 87 2.21 16.74 11.97
CA VAL A 87 1.66 15.48 11.47
C VAL A 87 2.78 14.48 11.21
N LYS A 88 2.58 13.27 11.72
CA LYS A 88 3.41 12.08 11.42
C LYS A 88 2.58 11.01 10.74
N VAL A 89 3.16 10.32 9.77
CA VAL A 89 2.53 9.17 9.10
C VAL A 89 3.47 7.96 9.06
N ALA A 90 2.90 6.76 9.09
CA ALA A 90 3.63 5.52 8.82
C ALA A 90 3.25 4.94 7.45
N ILE A 91 4.20 4.36 6.72
CA ILE A 91 3.98 3.80 5.39
C ILE A 91 4.57 2.40 5.30
N ALA A 92 3.76 1.44 4.86
CA ALA A 92 4.16 0.06 4.59
C ALA A 92 3.77 -0.34 3.16
N HIS A 93 4.28 -1.48 2.71
CA HIS A 93 3.90 -2.06 1.42
C HIS A 93 4.00 -3.58 1.43
N ASP A 94 3.31 -4.23 0.49
CA ASP A 94 3.42 -5.67 0.28
C ASP A 94 4.44 -6.04 -0.81
N SER A 95 4.46 -7.32 -1.18
CA SER A 95 5.38 -7.90 -2.16
C SER A 95 4.98 -7.67 -3.62
N ARG A 96 3.83 -7.05 -3.91
CA ARG A 96 3.35 -6.85 -5.28
C ARG A 96 4.34 -6.00 -6.09
N ASN A 97 4.33 -6.20 -7.39
CA ASN A 97 5.06 -5.35 -8.32
C ASN A 97 4.69 -3.88 -8.09
N ASN A 98 5.69 -3.00 -8.09
CA ASN A 98 5.57 -1.55 -7.83
C ASN A 98 5.07 -1.13 -6.42
N SER A 99 4.79 -2.05 -5.49
CA SER A 99 4.36 -1.68 -4.13
C SER A 99 5.38 -0.80 -3.41
N ARG A 100 6.67 -1.12 -3.52
CA ARG A 100 7.76 -0.29 -3.01
C ARG A 100 7.78 1.10 -3.65
N HIS A 101 7.68 1.15 -4.98
CA HIS A 101 7.69 2.41 -5.72
C HIS A 101 6.51 3.32 -5.32
N PHE A 102 5.33 2.76 -5.10
CA PHE A 102 4.17 3.52 -4.63
C PHE A 102 4.31 3.98 -3.18
N ALA A 103 4.94 3.19 -2.31
CA ALA A 103 5.25 3.60 -0.94
C ALA A 103 6.25 4.76 -0.90
N GLU A 104 7.30 4.71 -1.72
CA GLU A 104 8.27 5.81 -1.84
C GLU A 104 7.63 7.06 -2.43
N THR A 105 6.80 6.91 -3.48
CA THR A 105 6.01 8.04 -4.03
C THR A 105 5.14 8.68 -2.96
N THR A 106 4.46 7.86 -2.16
CA THR A 106 3.64 8.33 -1.03
C THR A 106 4.48 9.08 0.01
N ALA A 107 5.65 8.54 0.36
CA ALA A 107 6.57 9.14 1.32
C ALA A 107 7.05 10.53 0.85
N HIS A 108 7.48 10.66 -0.40
CA HIS A 108 7.94 11.93 -0.95
C HIS A 108 6.82 12.97 -1.02
N VAL A 109 5.59 12.59 -1.37
CA VAL A 109 4.46 13.55 -1.39
C VAL A 109 4.13 14.05 0.01
N PHE A 110 4.13 13.18 1.02
CA PHE A 110 3.94 13.61 2.41
C PHE A 110 5.08 14.52 2.89
N ALA A 111 6.33 14.14 2.66
CA ALA A 111 7.50 14.92 3.04
C ALA A 111 7.50 16.31 2.37
N ALA A 112 7.16 16.39 1.09
CA ALA A 112 7.03 17.65 0.36
C ALA A 112 5.92 18.57 0.92
N ASN A 113 4.96 17.99 1.63
CA ASN A 113 3.92 18.73 2.38
C ASN A 113 4.32 19.07 3.83
N GLY A 114 5.55 18.77 4.23
CA GLY A 114 6.12 19.04 5.56
C GLY A 114 5.74 18.01 6.62
N ILE A 115 5.24 16.84 6.21
CA ILE A 115 4.79 15.78 7.11
C ILE A 115 5.97 14.85 7.40
N LYS A 116 6.17 14.50 8.68
CA LYS A 116 7.17 13.50 9.06
C LYS A 116 6.70 12.11 8.68
N VAL A 117 7.56 11.34 8.01
CA VAL A 117 7.22 10.02 7.46
C VAL A 117 8.09 8.95 8.11
N PHE A 118 7.45 7.89 8.59
CA PHE A 118 8.11 6.64 8.93
C PHE A 118 7.82 5.62 7.83
N LEU A 119 8.82 5.33 7.00
CA LEU A 119 8.70 4.39 5.89
C LEU A 119 9.37 3.07 6.27
N PHE A 120 8.66 1.95 6.17
CA PHE A 120 9.31 0.65 6.35
C PHE A 120 10.38 0.42 5.29
N GLU A 121 11.56 -0.03 5.73
CA GLU A 121 12.74 -0.25 4.89
C GLU A 121 12.56 -1.38 3.88
N ASP A 122 11.58 -2.26 4.13
CA ASP A 122 11.16 -3.36 3.26
C ASP A 122 9.68 -3.69 3.55
N LEU A 123 9.11 -4.65 2.81
CA LEU A 123 7.73 -5.07 2.94
C LEU A 123 7.36 -5.43 4.39
N ARG A 124 6.17 -5.01 4.83
CA ARG A 124 5.62 -5.34 6.15
C ARG A 124 4.11 -5.57 6.09
N PRO A 125 3.57 -6.46 6.94
CA PRO A 125 2.16 -6.77 6.94
C PRO A 125 1.32 -5.58 7.44
N THR A 126 0.13 -5.43 6.89
CA THR A 126 -0.89 -4.45 7.32
C THR A 126 -1.06 -4.31 8.85
N PRO A 127 -1.16 -5.39 9.65
CA PRO A 127 -1.27 -5.26 11.12
C PRO A 127 -0.06 -4.58 11.77
N GLU A 128 1.13 -4.70 11.19
CA GLU A 128 2.32 -4.03 11.72
C GLU A 128 2.33 -2.53 11.37
N LEU A 129 1.79 -2.13 10.22
CA LEU A 129 1.50 -0.72 9.96
C LEU A 129 0.53 -0.16 11.00
N SER A 130 -0.56 -0.89 11.29
CA SER A 130 -1.55 -0.48 12.31
C SER A 130 -0.88 -0.27 13.68
N PHE A 131 -0.01 -1.20 14.07
CA PHE A 131 0.81 -1.07 15.28
C PHE A 131 1.74 0.15 15.20
N ALA A 132 2.47 0.34 14.09
CA ALA A 132 3.41 1.44 13.88
C ALA A 132 2.74 2.81 14.08
N ILE A 133 1.55 2.99 13.50
CA ILE A 133 0.78 4.23 13.63
C ILE A 133 0.55 4.56 15.10
N ARG A 134 0.06 3.60 15.86
CA ARG A 134 -0.24 3.78 17.30
C ARG A 134 1.03 3.94 18.13
N HIS A 135 2.05 3.13 17.85
CA HIS A 135 3.29 3.08 18.62
C HIS A 135 4.12 4.35 18.45
N LEU A 136 4.16 4.91 17.23
CA LEU A 136 4.91 6.13 16.90
C LEU A 136 4.07 7.42 17.07
N GLY A 137 2.79 7.28 17.46
CA GLY A 137 1.86 8.38 17.62
C GLY A 137 1.61 9.16 16.33
N CYS A 138 1.45 8.44 15.22
CA CYS A 138 1.12 9.00 13.91
C CYS A 138 -0.36 9.39 13.85
N GLN A 139 -0.66 10.39 13.03
CA GLN A 139 -2.03 10.87 12.77
C GLN A 139 -2.66 10.12 11.60
N GLY A 140 -1.86 9.32 10.89
CA GLY A 140 -2.33 8.49 9.79
C GLY A 140 -1.29 7.51 9.29
N GLY A 141 -1.63 6.78 8.25
CA GLY A 141 -0.70 5.93 7.55
C GLY A 141 -1.23 5.38 6.25
N VAL A 142 -0.35 4.72 5.49
CA VAL A 142 -0.69 4.13 4.20
C VAL A 142 -0.06 2.75 4.07
N VAL A 143 -0.81 1.77 3.60
CA VAL A 143 -0.23 0.52 3.08
C VAL A 143 -0.49 0.40 1.57
N CYS A 144 0.58 0.22 0.80
CA CYS A 144 0.51 -0.09 -0.62
C CYS A 144 0.30 -1.59 -0.82
N THR A 145 -0.93 -2.00 -1.08
CA THR A 145 -1.34 -3.40 -1.25
C THR A 145 -2.72 -3.53 -1.90
N ALA A 146 -2.88 -4.52 -2.78
CA ALA A 146 -4.19 -5.00 -3.22
C ALA A 146 -4.64 -6.30 -2.52
N SER A 147 -4.09 -6.61 -1.34
CA SER A 147 -4.50 -7.77 -0.54
C SER A 147 -4.34 -9.09 -1.29
N HIS A 148 -5.44 -9.77 -1.64
CA HIS A 148 -5.47 -11.06 -2.32
C HIS A 148 -5.74 -10.95 -3.84
N ASN A 149 -5.85 -9.73 -4.39
CA ASN A 149 -6.14 -9.54 -5.82
C ASN A 149 -5.04 -10.14 -6.74
N PRO A 150 -5.32 -10.37 -8.04
CA PRO A 150 -4.33 -10.82 -9.00
C PRO A 150 -3.07 -9.93 -9.07
N LYS A 151 -1.98 -10.46 -9.62
CA LYS A 151 -0.64 -9.79 -9.66
C LYS A 151 -0.63 -8.45 -10.39
N GLU A 152 -1.53 -8.26 -11.34
CA GLU A 152 -1.68 -7.03 -12.12
C GLU A 152 -2.24 -5.88 -11.27
N TYR A 153 -2.85 -6.18 -10.12
CA TYR A 153 -3.45 -5.20 -9.22
C TYR A 153 -2.46 -4.71 -8.18
N ASN A 154 -2.59 -3.42 -7.86
CA ASN A 154 -2.04 -2.85 -6.65
C ASN A 154 -3.10 -1.95 -5.98
N GLY A 155 -2.77 -1.39 -4.83
CA GLY A 155 -3.67 -0.56 -4.07
C GLY A 155 -2.95 0.41 -3.16
N TYR A 156 -3.71 1.36 -2.65
CA TYR A 156 -3.30 2.38 -1.71
C TYR A 156 -4.38 2.40 -0.64
N LYS A 157 -4.08 1.99 0.59
CA LYS A 157 -5.06 2.01 1.68
C LYS A 157 -4.64 3.02 2.72
N ALA A 158 -5.49 4.00 3.00
CA ALA A 158 -5.24 5.02 4.01
C ALA A 158 -5.80 4.61 5.37
N TYR A 159 -5.10 4.98 6.44
CA TYR A 159 -5.34 4.59 7.82
C TYR A 159 -5.37 5.82 8.72
N TRP A 160 -6.22 5.85 9.73
CA TRP A 160 -6.32 6.98 10.66
C TRP A 160 -5.41 6.82 11.89
N ASN A 161 -5.49 7.76 12.82
CA ASN A 161 -4.63 7.84 14.01
C ASN A 161 -4.83 6.70 15.03
N ASP A 162 -5.94 5.98 14.95
CA ASP A 162 -6.21 4.79 15.76
C ASP A 162 -5.59 3.51 15.18
N GLY A 163 -4.92 3.62 14.03
CA GLY A 163 -4.31 2.50 13.31
C GLY A 163 -5.33 1.66 12.54
N SER A 164 -6.59 2.11 12.41
CA SER A 164 -7.61 1.47 11.58
C SER A 164 -7.65 2.10 10.18
N GLN A 165 -8.20 1.37 9.20
CA GLN A 165 -8.43 1.92 7.86
C GLN A 165 -9.44 3.08 7.95
N LEU A 166 -9.36 4.06 7.03
CA LEU A 166 -10.33 5.15 6.98
C LEU A 166 -11.77 4.62 6.96
N VAL A 167 -12.60 5.28 7.77
CA VAL A 167 -14.06 5.08 7.86
C VAL A 167 -14.74 6.46 7.92
N PRO A 168 -16.06 6.54 7.71
CA PRO A 168 -16.80 7.78 7.89
C PRO A 168 -16.57 8.44 9.25
N PRO A 169 -16.37 9.77 9.32
CA PRO A 169 -16.45 10.74 8.20
C PRO A 169 -15.13 10.98 7.45
N HIS A 170 -14.01 10.37 7.89
CA HIS A 170 -12.67 10.70 7.39
C HIS A 170 -12.46 10.27 5.93
N ASP A 171 -13.01 9.13 5.53
CA ASP A 171 -12.97 8.66 4.14
C ASP A 171 -13.53 9.69 3.15
N LYS A 172 -14.74 10.20 3.42
CA LYS A 172 -15.43 11.20 2.58
C LYS A 172 -14.70 12.52 2.54
N ASN A 173 -14.10 12.93 3.65
CA ASN A 173 -13.36 14.19 3.71
C ASN A 173 -12.04 14.10 2.95
N VAL A 174 -11.35 12.96 2.98
CA VAL A 174 -10.17 12.73 2.12
C VAL A 174 -10.57 12.77 0.66
N ILE A 175 -11.67 12.11 0.27
CA ILE A 175 -12.19 12.17 -1.10
C ILE A 175 -12.46 13.62 -1.52
N ALA A 176 -13.11 14.41 -0.66
CA ALA A 176 -13.38 15.81 -0.94
C ALA A 176 -12.11 16.66 -1.11
N GLU A 177 -11.02 16.34 -0.41
CA GLU A 177 -9.72 17.00 -0.64
C GLU A 177 -9.03 16.53 -1.92
N VAL A 178 -9.16 15.25 -2.29
CA VAL A 178 -8.65 14.72 -3.56
C VAL A 178 -9.38 15.35 -4.75
N ASP A 179 -10.70 15.52 -4.66
CA ASP A 179 -11.53 16.11 -5.71
C ASP A 179 -11.25 17.61 -5.95
N LYS A 180 -10.63 18.30 -4.98
CA LYS A 180 -10.19 19.69 -5.14
C LYS A 180 -8.94 19.84 -6.02
N ILE A 181 -8.20 18.76 -6.25
CA ILE A 181 -6.96 18.76 -7.02
C ILE A 181 -7.29 18.71 -8.51
N ALA A 182 -7.11 19.81 -9.23
CA ALA A 182 -7.50 19.91 -10.64
C ALA A 182 -6.41 19.42 -11.62
N SER A 183 -5.15 19.47 -11.21
CA SER A 183 -3.99 19.00 -11.98
C SER A 183 -2.96 18.23 -11.16
N VAL A 184 -2.20 17.38 -11.84
CA VAL A 184 -0.99 16.71 -11.33
C VAL A 184 0.08 17.71 -10.87
N ASP A 185 0.08 18.93 -11.41
CA ASP A 185 1.00 20.01 -11.01
C ASP A 185 0.75 20.53 -9.59
N GLU A 186 -0.46 20.32 -9.04
CA GLU A 186 -0.80 20.73 -7.68
C GLU A 186 -0.27 19.75 -6.63
N VAL A 187 0.16 18.56 -7.05
CA VAL A 187 0.81 17.58 -6.18
C VAL A 187 2.25 18.00 -5.92
N LYS A 188 2.63 18.09 -4.64
CA LYS A 188 4.02 18.32 -4.27
C LYS A 188 4.77 16.99 -4.33
N TRP A 189 5.51 16.77 -5.41
CA TRP A 189 6.14 15.47 -5.72
C TRP A 189 7.40 15.16 -4.91
N SER A 190 8.15 16.18 -4.47
CA SER A 190 9.42 16.00 -3.77
C SER A 190 9.76 17.22 -2.90
N GLY A 191 10.65 17.01 -1.94
CA GLY A 191 11.09 18.04 -1.00
C GLY A 191 11.04 17.55 0.45
N ASN A 192 11.88 18.16 1.28
CA ASN A 192 12.04 17.79 2.69
C ASN A 192 12.32 16.30 2.93
N ASP A 193 13.12 15.65 2.08
CA ASP A 193 13.41 14.20 2.20
C ASP A 193 14.03 13.81 3.55
N HIS A 194 14.65 14.77 4.26
CA HIS A 194 15.12 14.58 5.64
C HIS A 194 14.00 14.29 6.66
N LEU A 195 12.73 14.49 6.30
CA LEU A 195 11.55 14.11 7.09
C LEU A 195 11.17 12.63 6.91
N ILE A 196 11.78 11.93 5.95
CA ILE A 196 11.57 10.49 5.73
C ILE A 196 12.57 9.72 6.57
N GLN A 197 12.06 9.00 7.57
CA GLN A 197 12.81 8.12 8.43
C GLN A 197 12.49 6.67 8.06
N LEU A 198 13.53 5.89 7.72
CA LEU A 198 13.36 4.45 7.55
C LEU A 198 13.18 3.75 8.91
N ILE A 199 12.26 2.80 8.96
CA ILE A 199 11.97 1.95 10.12
C ILE A 199 11.99 0.47 9.72
N GLY A 200 12.27 -0.42 10.68
CA GLY A 200 12.40 -1.85 10.43
C GLY A 200 12.58 -2.62 11.73
N LYS A 201 13.69 -3.34 11.85
CA LYS A 201 13.96 -4.31 12.93
C LYS A 201 13.58 -3.90 14.36
N GLU A 202 13.86 -2.66 14.77
CA GLU A 202 13.51 -2.20 16.13
C GLU A 202 11.99 -2.18 16.36
N LEU A 203 11.24 -1.77 15.34
CA LEU A 203 9.78 -1.78 15.37
C LEU A 203 9.22 -3.20 15.21
N ASP A 204 9.87 -4.03 14.39
CA ASP A 204 9.54 -5.46 14.26
C ASP A 204 9.60 -6.15 15.64
N GLU A 205 10.67 -5.92 16.41
CA GLU A 205 10.83 -6.52 17.74
C GLU A 205 9.75 -6.04 18.72
N ALA A 206 9.45 -4.73 18.72
CA ALA A 206 8.39 -4.15 19.53
C ALA A 206 7.01 -4.71 19.17
N TYR A 207 6.73 -4.90 17.87
CA TYR A 207 5.51 -5.53 17.39
C TYR A 207 5.44 -6.99 17.85
N LEU A 208 6.52 -7.76 17.68
CA LEU A 208 6.59 -9.15 18.10
C LEU A 208 6.45 -9.33 19.62
N ASP A 209 6.98 -8.40 20.43
CA ASP A 209 6.77 -8.39 21.89
C ASP A 209 5.30 -8.14 22.25
N MET A 210 4.66 -7.18 21.58
CA MET A 210 3.23 -6.92 21.74
C MET A 210 2.42 -8.16 21.39
N VAL A 211 2.69 -8.79 20.24
CA VAL A 211 1.99 -10.00 19.79
C VAL A 211 2.17 -11.12 20.82
N LYS A 212 3.40 -11.39 21.27
CA LYS A 212 3.67 -12.40 22.32
C LYS A 212 2.86 -12.15 23.60
N GLY A 213 2.71 -10.88 23.98
CA GLY A 213 1.90 -10.45 25.13
C GLY A 213 0.41 -10.80 25.02
N LEU A 214 -0.10 -11.09 23.82
CA LEU A 214 -1.47 -11.54 23.57
C LEU A 214 -1.69 -13.04 23.82
N SER A 215 -0.64 -13.79 24.20
CA SER A 215 -0.78 -15.21 24.53
C SER A 215 -1.77 -15.43 25.67
N VAL A 216 -2.83 -16.21 25.41
CA VAL A 216 -3.83 -16.57 26.43
C VAL A 216 -3.34 -17.71 27.34
N TYR A 217 -2.53 -18.63 26.79
CA TYR A 217 -2.05 -19.83 27.48
C TYR A 217 -0.54 -20.05 27.24
N PRO A 218 0.32 -19.17 27.75
CA PRO A 218 1.77 -19.26 27.54
C PRO A 218 2.36 -20.61 28.01
N GLU A 219 1.83 -21.18 29.08
CA GLU A 219 2.21 -22.51 29.59
C GLU A 219 1.84 -23.65 28.65
N VAL A 220 0.71 -23.54 27.94
CA VAL A 220 0.30 -24.54 26.93
C VAL A 220 1.21 -24.45 25.71
N CYS A 221 1.51 -23.23 25.23
CA CYS A 221 2.47 -23.03 24.15
C CYS A 221 3.85 -23.61 24.50
N ALA A 222 4.33 -23.39 25.74
CA ALA A 222 5.59 -23.95 26.20
C ALA A 222 5.56 -25.48 26.32
N ALA A 223 4.47 -26.06 26.84
CA ALA A 223 4.31 -27.51 26.93
C ALA A 223 4.23 -28.17 25.53
N GLN A 224 3.66 -27.47 24.56
CA GLN A 224 3.52 -27.89 23.16
C GLN A 224 4.58 -27.27 22.23
N HIS A 225 5.75 -26.92 22.77
CA HIS A 225 6.83 -26.26 22.01
C HIS A 225 7.24 -27.02 20.72
N ASP A 226 7.08 -28.33 20.69
CA ASP A 226 7.43 -29.21 19.57
C ASP A 226 6.24 -29.55 18.64
N LEU A 227 5.09 -28.88 18.80
CA LEU A 227 3.94 -29.01 17.92
C LEU A 227 4.36 -28.77 16.46
N LYS A 228 4.08 -29.73 15.58
CA LYS A 228 4.37 -29.63 14.15
C LYS A 228 3.46 -28.59 13.50
N ILE A 229 4.06 -27.48 13.06
CA ILE A 229 3.35 -26.38 12.39
C ILE A 229 3.88 -26.25 10.98
N VAL A 230 2.99 -26.24 9.99
CA VAL A 230 3.32 -25.91 8.60
C VAL A 230 2.76 -24.52 8.29
N TYR A 231 3.60 -23.64 7.77
CA TYR A 231 3.24 -22.27 7.42
C TYR A 231 3.64 -21.96 5.98
N THR A 232 2.73 -21.35 5.23
CA THR A 232 3.05 -20.72 3.95
C THR A 232 2.69 -19.24 3.99
N PRO A 233 3.60 -18.34 3.60
CA PRO A 233 3.29 -16.93 3.43
C PRO A 233 2.69 -16.61 2.05
N ILE A 234 2.62 -17.58 1.13
CA ILE A 234 2.13 -17.42 -0.26
C ILE A 234 2.81 -16.22 -0.94
N HIS A 235 4.14 -16.15 -0.86
CA HIS A 235 4.97 -15.03 -1.35
C HIS A 235 4.61 -13.65 -0.77
N GLY A 236 3.84 -13.61 0.32
CA GLY A 236 3.31 -12.41 0.94
C GLY A 236 4.14 -11.92 2.14
N THR A 237 3.62 -10.89 2.80
CA THR A 237 4.31 -10.18 3.88
C THR A 237 4.44 -10.97 5.18
N GLY A 238 3.64 -12.02 5.35
CA GLY A 238 3.63 -12.82 6.57
C GLY A 238 4.96 -13.53 6.85
N ILE A 239 5.81 -13.75 5.85
CA ILE A 239 7.16 -14.31 6.04
C ILE A 239 8.00 -13.48 7.02
N MET A 240 7.78 -12.16 7.07
CA MET A 240 8.55 -11.26 7.92
C MET A 240 8.21 -11.43 9.40
N MET A 241 6.96 -11.82 9.73
CA MET A 241 6.45 -11.78 11.10
C MET A 241 6.01 -13.14 11.65
N VAL A 242 5.40 -14.01 10.85
CA VAL A 242 4.79 -15.25 11.37
C VAL A 242 5.84 -16.24 11.90
N PRO A 243 6.93 -16.57 11.19
CA PRO A 243 7.95 -17.46 11.73
C PRO A 243 8.63 -16.87 12.98
N ALA A 244 8.90 -15.56 12.97
CA ALA A 244 9.49 -14.85 14.10
C ALA A 244 8.56 -14.86 15.33
N ALA A 245 7.26 -14.63 15.12
CA ALA A 245 6.26 -14.71 16.17
C ALA A 245 6.19 -16.12 16.76
N LEU A 246 6.00 -17.16 15.93
CA LEU A 246 5.94 -18.56 16.40
C LEU A 246 7.18 -18.94 17.22
N LYS A 247 8.37 -18.53 16.77
CA LYS A 247 9.61 -18.70 17.53
C LYS A 247 9.57 -17.96 18.88
N LYS A 248 9.05 -16.73 18.92
CA LYS A 248 8.94 -15.91 20.14
C LYS A 248 7.95 -16.50 21.16
N TYR A 249 6.90 -17.19 20.68
CA TYR A 249 5.99 -18.00 21.49
C TYR A 249 6.62 -19.29 22.03
N GLY A 250 7.78 -19.70 21.52
CA GLY A 250 8.53 -20.86 21.98
C GLY A 250 8.40 -22.10 21.09
N PHE A 251 7.71 -22.02 19.95
CA PHE A 251 7.61 -23.15 19.03
C PHE A 251 8.95 -23.41 18.32
N THR A 252 9.39 -24.67 18.32
CA THR A 252 10.66 -25.12 17.74
C THR A 252 10.49 -25.97 16.48
N ASN A 253 9.26 -26.43 16.21
CA ASN A 253 8.93 -27.36 15.12
C ASN A 253 8.06 -26.70 14.04
N VAL A 254 8.57 -25.60 13.48
CA VAL A 254 7.88 -24.80 12.45
C VAL A 254 8.54 -25.05 11.10
N HIS A 255 7.75 -25.50 10.13
CA HIS A 255 8.15 -25.73 8.75
C HIS A 255 7.52 -24.67 7.86
N VAL A 256 8.36 -23.84 7.24
CA VAL A 256 7.91 -22.90 6.19
C VAL A 256 7.94 -23.63 4.86
N VAL A 257 6.88 -23.49 4.06
CA VAL A 257 6.83 -24.01 2.68
C VAL A 257 7.82 -23.22 1.83
N GLU A 258 8.95 -23.85 1.49
CA GLU A 258 10.10 -23.18 0.86
C GLU A 258 9.77 -22.63 -0.52
N GLU A 259 8.95 -23.33 -1.31
CA GLU A 259 8.54 -22.87 -2.65
C GLU A 259 7.78 -21.55 -2.61
N GLN A 260 7.17 -21.22 -1.46
CA GLN A 260 6.33 -20.04 -1.27
C GLN A 260 6.94 -19.02 -0.30
N SER A 261 8.14 -19.27 0.25
CA SER A 261 8.75 -18.48 1.33
C SER A 261 9.24 -17.12 0.85
N LYS A 262 9.74 -17.04 -0.38
CA LYS A 262 10.32 -15.82 -0.95
C LYS A 262 9.22 -14.85 -1.41
N PRO A 263 9.22 -13.59 -0.94
CA PRO A 263 8.34 -12.55 -1.47
C PRO A 263 8.50 -12.37 -2.99
N ASP A 264 7.39 -12.44 -3.73
CA ASP A 264 7.35 -12.30 -5.19
C ASP A 264 5.99 -11.77 -5.63
N GLY A 265 5.98 -10.60 -6.26
CA GLY A 265 4.77 -9.94 -6.72
C GLY A 265 4.08 -10.60 -7.90
N ASN A 266 4.70 -11.61 -8.52
CA ASN A 266 4.09 -12.44 -9.56
C ASN A 266 3.40 -13.68 -9.01
N PHE A 267 3.57 -13.98 -7.71
CA PHE A 267 2.96 -15.12 -7.02
C PHE A 267 3.12 -16.44 -7.81
N PRO A 268 4.34 -16.87 -8.14
CA PRO A 268 4.60 -17.90 -9.16
C PRO A 268 3.99 -19.28 -8.89
N THR A 269 3.59 -19.58 -7.66
CA THR A 269 2.99 -20.87 -7.28
C THR A 269 1.46 -20.87 -7.20
N VAL A 270 0.79 -19.71 -7.39
CA VAL A 270 -0.67 -19.59 -7.25
C VAL A 270 -1.26 -18.64 -8.30
N ILE A 271 -2.53 -18.81 -8.65
CA ILE A 271 -3.21 -17.88 -9.58
C ILE A 271 -3.42 -16.50 -8.91
N TYR A 272 -3.83 -16.49 -7.65
CA TYR A 272 -3.91 -15.28 -6.84
C TYR A 272 -3.65 -15.61 -5.35
N PRO A 273 -3.06 -14.69 -4.57
CA PRO A 273 -2.59 -14.97 -3.22
C PRO A 273 -3.73 -14.91 -2.19
N ASN A 274 -4.73 -15.80 -2.33
CA ASN A 274 -5.84 -15.94 -1.38
C ASN A 274 -5.78 -17.31 -0.68
N PRO A 275 -5.52 -17.37 0.64
CA PRO A 275 -5.52 -18.63 1.39
C PRO A 275 -6.93 -19.21 1.62
N GLU A 276 -8.00 -18.47 1.33
CA GLU A 276 -9.39 -18.91 1.55
C GLU A 276 -9.96 -19.73 0.39
N GLU A 277 -9.30 -19.68 -0.78
CA GLU A 277 -9.79 -20.29 -2.01
C GLU A 277 -9.06 -21.61 -2.28
N THR A 278 -9.80 -22.64 -2.66
CA THR A 278 -9.23 -23.96 -2.96
C THR A 278 -8.52 -24.03 -4.31
N GLU A 279 -8.77 -23.06 -5.18
CA GLU A 279 -8.15 -22.95 -6.50
C GLU A 279 -6.79 -22.24 -6.38
N THR A 280 -5.79 -22.97 -5.87
CA THR A 280 -4.38 -22.55 -5.87
C THR A 280 -3.65 -23.00 -7.12
#